data_AF-A0A839LCB9-F1
#
_entry.id   AF-A0A839LCB9-F1
#
_cell.length_a   1.000
_cell.length_b   1.000
_cell.length_c   1.000
_cell.angle_alpha   90.00
_cell.angle_beta   90.00
_cell.angle_gamma   90.00
#
_symmetry.space_group_name_H-M   'P 1'
#
loop_
_entity.id
_entity.type
_entity.pdbx_description
1 polymer ?
#
loop_
_entity_poly.entity_id
_entity_poly.type
_entity_poly.pdbx_seq_one_letter_code
_entity_poly.pdbx_strand_id
1 'polypeptide(L)' 'MSSYNFSSGGSMWRVVFYERRANRVHIDRTGPWLPDRQLARNWALWFQERGYHVALQDSAGSLERFSKGLPA' A
#
# COMPACT_ATOMS: atom_id res chain seq x y z
N MET A 1 13.02 23.48 -6.63
CA MET A 1 12.27 22.68 -5.64
C MET A 1 10.87 22.49 -6.20
N SER A 2 10.55 21.33 -6.77
CA SER A 2 9.24 21.11 -7.41
C SER A 2 8.17 20.93 -6.36
N SER A 3 7.28 21.91 -6.24
CA SER A 3 6.04 21.82 -5.47
C SER A 3 5.08 20.85 -6.15
N TYR A 4 4.91 19.66 -5.59
CA TYR A 4 3.83 18.75 -5.98
C TYR A 4 2.51 19.41 -5.61
N ASN A 5 1.78 19.87 -6.63
CA ASN A 5 0.40 20.35 -6.48
C ASN A 5 -0.47 19.15 -6.05
N PHE A 6 -0.72 19.03 -4.76
CA PHE A 6 -1.76 18.16 -4.25
C PHE A 6 -3.10 18.82 -4.59
N SER A 7 -3.72 18.38 -5.68
CA SER A 7 -5.13 18.69 -5.94
C SER A 7 -5.93 18.26 -4.72
N SER A 8 -6.51 19.25 -4.04
CA SER A 8 -7.18 19.22 -2.71
C SER A 8 -8.43 18.31 -2.62
N GLY A 9 -8.53 17.25 -3.41
CA GLY A 9 -9.63 16.27 -3.36
C GLY A 9 -9.25 14.85 -3.79
N GLY A 10 -7.99 14.58 -4.10
CA GLY A 10 -7.52 13.23 -4.42
C GLY A 10 -7.15 12.46 -3.16
N SER A 11 -7.83 11.35 -2.88
CA SER A 11 -7.44 10.41 -1.83
C SER A 11 -5.97 10.00 -2.01
N MET A 12 -5.14 10.16 -0.97
CA MET A 12 -3.73 9.74 -0.99
C MET A 12 -3.64 8.25 -0.69
N TRP A 13 -2.61 7.59 -1.20
CA TRP A 13 -2.41 6.15 -1.09
C TRP A 13 -1.02 5.83 -0.62
N ARG A 14 -0.83 4.81 0.21
CA ARG A 14 0.50 4.29 0.53
C ARG A 14 0.52 2.78 0.47
N VAL A 15 1.70 2.23 0.23
CA VAL A 15 1.95 0.80 0.40
C VAL A 15 2.27 0.56 1.87
N VAL A 16 1.58 -0.40 2.48
CA VAL A 16 1.87 -0.88 3.83
C VAL A 16 2.34 -2.32 3.77
N PHE A 17 3.35 -2.65 4.57
CA PHE A 17 3.84 -4.01 4.69
C PHE A 17 3.17 -4.67 5.86
N TYR A 18 2.88 -5.96 5.77
CA TYR A 18 2.38 -6.69 6.93
C TYR A 18 3.04 -8.05 7.07
N GLU A 19 3.29 -8.45 8.29
CA GLU A 19 3.87 -9.75 8.61
C GLU A 19 3.02 -10.43 9.68
N ARG A 20 2.90 -11.75 9.59
CA ARG A 20 2.28 -12.54 10.63
C ARG A 20 3.35 -12.98 11.60
N ARG A 21 3.37 -12.40 12.80
CA ARG A 21 4.23 -12.84 13.91
C ARG A 21 3.36 -13.56 14.93
N ALA A 22 3.47 -14.88 14.98
CA ALA A 22 2.62 -15.75 15.80
C ALA A 22 1.11 -15.46 15.57
N ASN A 23 0.39 -15.05 16.63
CA ASN A 23 -1.04 -14.73 16.59
C ASN A 23 -1.35 -13.26 16.23
N ARG A 24 -0.35 -12.43 15.91
CA ARG A 24 -0.57 -11.00 15.60
C ARG A 24 -0.12 -10.67 14.17
N VAL A 25 -0.90 -9.80 13.52
CA VAL A 25 -0.51 -9.17 12.25
C VAL A 25 0.12 -7.84 12.60
N HIS A 26 1.40 -7.68 12.28
CA HIS A 26 2.09 -6.41 12.39
C HIS A 26 1.99 -5.69 11.06
N ILE A 27 1.62 -4.40 11.06
CA ILE A 27 1.52 -3.59 9.85
C ILE A 27 2.50 -2.44 9.96
N ASP A 28 3.46 -2.38 9.05
CA ASP A 28 4.36 -1.25 8.87
C ASP A 28 3.73 -0.22 7.94
N ARG A 29 3.59 0.99 8.46
CA ARG A 29 2.91 2.14 7.84
C ARG A 29 3.89 3.27 7.49
N THR A 30 5.20 3.01 7.52
CA THR A 30 6.24 4.01 7.29
C THR A 30 6.42 4.39 5.80
N GLY A 31 5.74 3.70 4.88
CA GLY A 31 5.76 4.02 3.46
C GLY A 31 5.25 5.43 3.15
N PRO A 32 5.78 6.09 2.10
CA PRO A 32 5.37 7.43 1.73
C PRO A 32 3.94 7.46 1.20
N TRP A 33 3.26 8.59 1.39
CA TRP A 33 1.99 8.87 0.73
C TRP A 33 2.24 9.25 -0.73
N LEU A 34 1.50 8.59 -1.61
CA LEU A 34 1.50 8.75 -3.04
C LEU A 34 0.18 9.43 -3.44
N PRO A 35 0.22 10.38 -4.40
CA PRO A 35 -0.97 11.12 -4.81
C PRO A 35 -1.91 10.30 -5.72
N ASP A 36 -1.45 9.16 -6.25
CA ASP A 36 -2.17 8.35 -7.21
C ASP A 36 -2.26 6.87 -6.76
N ARG A 37 -3.47 6.31 -6.85
CA ARG A 37 -3.74 4.91 -6.54
C ARG A 37 -3.00 3.97 -7.50
N GLN A 38 -2.94 4.30 -8.78
CA GLN A 38 -2.31 3.42 -9.77
C GLN A 38 -0.80 3.32 -9.53
N LEU A 39 -0.14 4.43 -9.19
CA LEU A 39 1.25 4.43 -8.74
C LEU A 39 1.46 3.54 -7.50
N ALA A 40 0.62 3.70 -6.48
CA ALA A 40 0.70 2.90 -5.26
C ALA A 40 0.50 1.40 -5.55
N ARG A 41 -0.45 1.07 -6.43
CA ARG A 41 -0.70 -0.31 -6.90
C ARG A 41 0.51 -0.91 -7.62
N ASN A 42 1.16 -0.16 -8.51
CA ASN A 42 2.34 -0.63 -9.23
C ASN A 42 3.48 -0.96 -8.25
N TRP A 43 3.67 -0.14 -7.22
CA TRP A 43 4.65 -0.42 -6.16
C TRP A 43 4.28 -1.66 -5.36
N ALA A 44 3.01 -1.80 -4.96
CA ALA A 44 2.57 -2.98 -4.24
C ALA A 44 2.80 -4.28 -5.04
N LEU A 45 2.50 -4.27 -6.35
CA LEU A 45 2.79 -5.41 -7.23
C LEU A 45 4.29 -5.71 -7.28
N TRP A 46 5.14 -4.68 -7.45
CA TRP A 46 6.59 -4.82 -7.47
C TRP A 46 7.14 -5.44 -6.17
N PHE A 47 6.62 -5.05 -5.01
CA PHE A 47 6.98 -5.65 -3.72
C PHE A 47 6.45 -7.08 -3.58
N GLN A 48 5.23 -7.34 -4.02
CA GLN A 48 4.62 -8.66 -3.99
C GLN A 48 5.36 -9.67 -4.87
N GLU A 49 5.83 -9.27 -6.05
CA GLU A 49 6.66 -10.09 -6.94
C GLU A 49 7.97 -10.52 -6.28
N ARG A 50 8.48 -9.73 -5.33
CA ARG A 50 9.67 -10.04 -4.53
C ARG A 50 9.39 -10.85 -3.27
N GLY A 51 8.14 -11.24 -3.05
CA GLY A 51 7.73 -12.06 -1.90
C GLY A 51 7.30 -11.28 -0.66
N TYR A 52 7.21 -9.95 -0.73
CA TYR A 52 6.69 -9.16 0.38
C TYR A 52 5.16 -9.25 0.48
N HIS A 53 4.66 -9.25 1.71
CA HIS A 53 3.24 -9.13 2.00
C HIS A 53 2.89 -7.66 2.15
N VAL A 54 2.09 -7.14 1.21
CA VAL A 54 1.76 -5.72 1.14
C VAL A 54 0.28 -5.48 0.87
N ALA A 55 -0.21 -4.32 1.30
CA ALA A 55 -1.55 -3.82 1.01
C ALA A 55 -1.46 -2.33 0.64
N LEU A 56 -2.48 -1.79 -0.04
CA LEU A 56 -2.64 -0.34 -0.13
C LEU A 56 -3.43 0.17 1.05
N GLN A 57 -3.07 1.34 1.55
CA GLN A 57 -3.86 2.10 2.48
C GLN A 57 -4.24 3.45 1.86
N ASP A 58 -5.52 3.80 1.91
CA ASP A 58 -5.97 5.15 1.57
C ASP A 58 -5.78 6.12 2.75
N SER A 59 -5.88 7.42 2.49
CA SER A 59 -5.79 8.46 3.51
C SER A 59 -6.92 8.43 4.54
N ALA A 60 -8.04 7.74 4.26
CA ALA A 60 -9.14 7.52 5.19
C ALA A 60 -8.89 6.32 6.13
N GLY A 61 -7.86 5.53 5.86
CA GLY A 61 -7.45 4.38 6.66
C GLY A 61 -7.91 3.03 6.12
N SER A 62 -8.64 2.97 5.01
CA SER A 62 -9.10 1.74 4.37
C SER A 62 -7.91 0.95 3.82
N LEU A 63 -7.95 -0.38 3.96
CA LEU A 63 -6.90 -1.27 3.47
C LEU A 63 -7.40 -2.12 2.30
N GLU A 64 -6.72 -2.01 1.16
CA GLU A 64 -6.90 -2.87 -0.01
C GLU A 64 -5.79 -3.93 -0.01
N ARG A 65 -6.15 -5.17 0.32
CA ARG A 65 -5.21 -6.29 0.31
C ARG A 65 -5.13 -6.92 -1.07
N PHE A 66 -3.91 -7.17 -1.53
CA PHE A 66 -3.68 -8.02 -2.69
C PHE A 66 -3.61 -9.46 -2.22
N SER A 67 -4.71 -10.21 -2.33
CA SER A 67 -4.60 -11.67 -2.31
C SER A 67 -3.92 -12.09 -3.61
N LYS A 68 -2.69 -12.62 -3.52
CA LYS A 68 -2.30 -13.65 -4.49
C LYS A 68 -3.35 -14.71 -4.31
N GLY A 69 -4.17 -14.96 -5.33
CA GLY A 69 -5.11 -16.07 -5.27
C GLY A 69 -4.34 -17.28 -4.74
N LEU A 70 -4.78 -17.83 -3.61
CA LEU A 70 -4.57 -19.26 -3.43
C LEU A 70 -5.16 -19.86 -4.71
N PRO A 71 -4.43 -20.71 -5.45
CA PRO A 71 -5.11 -21.53 -6.45
C PRO A 71 -6.31 -22.18 -5.76
N ALA A 72 -7.45 -22.18 -6.46
CA ALA A 72 -8.64 -22.88 -6.01
C ALA A 72 -8.31 -24.35 -5.67
#